data_AF-A0A4U6M6D4-F1
#
_entry.id   AF-A0A4U6M6D4-F1
#
_cell.length_a   1.000
_cell.length_b   1.000
_cell.length_c   1.000
_cell.angle_alpha   90.00
_cell.angle_beta   90.00
_cell.angle_gamma   90.00
#
_symmetry.space_group_name_H-M   'P 1'
#
loop_
_entity.id
_entity.type
_entity.pdbx_description
1 polymer ?
#
loop_
_entity_poly.entity_id
_entity_poly.type
_entity_poly.pdbx_seq_one_letter_code
_entity_poly.pdbx_strand_id
1 'polypeptide(L)'
;LEKTLIRLRQERTKQDVSLLPEHQQALKFIPCSGHSRIYLLQMDDVAFVSSRMSGVYVTSSDGKEGFTELTLRTLESRTPLLRCH
;
A
#
# COMPACT_ATOMS: atom_id res chain seq x y z
N LEU A 1 -29.07 -19.81 -10.95
CA LEU A 1 -27.62 -19.53 -10.84
C LEU A 1 -27.03 -19.01 -12.14
N GLU A 2 -27.25 -19.73 -13.25
CA GLU A 2 -26.66 -19.41 -14.57
C GLU A 2 -27.05 -18.02 -15.12
N LYS A 3 -28.34 -17.64 -15.02
CA LYS A 3 -28.81 -16.29 -15.39
C LYS A 3 -28.15 -15.16 -14.59
N THR A 4 -27.84 -15.41 -13.32
CA THR A 4 -27.14 -14.46 -12.44
C THR A 4 -25.67 -14.30 -12.85
N LEU A 5 -24.99 -15.41 -13.18
CA LEU A 5 -23.62 -15.40 -13.67
C LEU A 5 -23.51 -14.71 -15.04
N ILE A 6 -24.50 -14.90 -15.92
CA ILE A 6 -24.58 -14.20 -17.20
C ILE A 6 -24.68 -12.69 -16.99
N ARG A 7 -25.57 -12.22 -16.10
CA ARG A 7 -25.72 -10.79 -15.80
C ARG A 7 -24.44 -10.17 -15.21
N LEU A 8 -23.81 -10.85 -14.25
CA LEU A 8 -22.56 -10.41 -13.64
C LEU A 8 -21.41 -10.28 -14.66
N ARG A 9 -21.35 -11.19 -15.63
CA ARG A 9 -20.34 -11.18 -16.71
C ARG A 9 -20.66 -10.14 -17.78
N GLN A 10 -21.93 -9.88 -18.06
CA GLN A 10 -22.37 -8.87 -19.02
C GLN A 10 -22.11 -7.44 -18.53
N GLU A 11 -22.28 -7.16 -17.23
CA GLU A 11 -21.92 -5.86 -16.64
C GLU A 11 -20.40 -5.59 -16.67
N ARG A 12 -19.59 -6.65 -16.81
CA ARG A 12 -18.14 -6.55 -16.92
C ARG A 12 -17.73 -6.48 -18.40
N THR A 13 -18.05 -5.39 -19.08
CA THR A 13 -17.31 -4.99 -20.29
C THR A 13 -15.82 -5.03 -19.94
N LYS A 14 -15.01 -5.74 -20.72
CA LYS A 14 -13.55 -5.81 -20.50
C LYS A 14 -13.00 -4.40 -20.62
N GLN A 15 -12.76 -3.74 -19.50
CA GLN A 15 -12.01 -2.49 -19.47
C GLN A 15 -10.61 -2.79 -19.99
N ASP A 16 -10.20 -2.03 -21.01
CA ASP A 16 -8.85 -2.12 -21.53
C ASP A 16 -7.88 -1.50 -20.52
N VAL A 17 -7.33 -2.35 -19.66
CA VAL A 17 -6.37 -1.98 -18.62
C VAL A 17 -4.94 -1.91 -19.14
N SER A 18 -4.71 -2.14 -20.44
CA SER A 18 -3.37 -2.03 -21.05
C SER A 18 -2.83 -0.59 -21.06
N LEU A 19 -3.73 0.40 -20.98
CA LEU A 19 -3.37 1.82 -20.88
C LEU A 19 -2.97 2.24 -19.46
N LEU A 20 -3.26 1.41 -18.45
CA LEU A 20 -2.75 1.67 -17.10
C LEU A 20 -1.26 1.39 -17.14
N PRO A 21 -0.40 2.33 -16.70
CA PRO A 21 1.01 2.05 -16.52
C PRO A 21 1.11 0.77 -15.70
N GLU A 22 2.02 -0.13 -16.07
CA GLU A 22 2.27 -1.30 -15.24
C GLU A 22 2.42 -0.82 -13.79
N HIS A 23 1.78 -1.54 -12.87
CA HIS A 23 1.66 -1.18 -11.46
C HIS A 23 3.02 -1.19 -10.74
N GLN A 24 4.11 -0.75 -11.36
CA GLN A 24 5.50 -0.83 -10.92
C GLN A 24 6.03 0.50 -10.39
N GLN A 25 5.26 1.60 -10.44
CA GLN A 25 5.75 2.85 -9.89
C GLN A 25 5.97 2.73 -8.38
N ALA A 26 7.12 3.20 -7.92
CA ALA A 26 7.45 3.28 -6.51
C ALA A 26 6.40 4.11 -5.76
N LEU A 27 6.05 3.66 -4.56
CA LEU A 27 5.15 4.38 -3.67
C LEU A 27 5.78 5.73 -3.34
N LYS A 28 5.02 6.80 -3.52
CA LYS A 28 5.40 8.16 -3.10
C LYS A 28 4.99 8.44 -1.65
N PHE A 29 3.98 7.72 -1.17
CA PHE A 29 3.42 7.86 0.17
C PHE A 29 3.12 6.50 0.79
N ILE A 30 3.30 6.40 2.10
CA ILE A 30 2.84 5.25 2.90
C ILE A 30 1.54 5.62 3.61
N PRO A 31 0.45 4.87 3.39
CA PRO A 31 -0.78 5.06 4.14
C PRO A 31 -0.60 4.58 5.57
N CYS A 32 -0.78 5.50 6.51
CA CYS A 32 -0.71 5.23 7.94
C CYS A 32 -2.08 5.46 8.58
N SER A 33 -2.48 4.57 9.48
CA SER A 33 -3.71 4.68 10.25
C SER A 33 -3.52 5.68 11.39
N GLY A 34 -4.43 6.63 11.50
CA GLY A 34 -4.61 7.51 12.66
C GLY A 34 -6.00 7.33 13.28
N HIS A 35 -6.37 8.21 14.20
CA HIS A 35 -7.72 8.20 14.80
C HIS A 35 -8.80 8.42 13.74
N SER A 36 -9.48 7.35 13.36
CA SER A 36 -10.58 7.32 12.38
C SER A 36 -10.25 7.98 11.03
N ARG A 37 -8.96 7.99 10.64
CA ARG A 37 -8.49 8.54 9.37
C ARG A 37 -7.26 7.80 8.89
N ILE A 38 -7.07 7.78 7.57
CA ILE A 38 -5.79 7.41 6.96
C ILE A 38 -5.07 8.70 6.62
N TYR A 39 -3.80 8.81 7.00
CA TYR A 39 -2.93 9.89 6.56
C TYR A 39 -1.81 9.33 5.70
N LEU A 40 -1.26 10.15 4.81
CA LEU A 40 -0.24 9.76 3.85
C LEU A 40 1.09 10.34 4.31
N LEU A 41 2.02 9.49 4.73
CA LEU A 41 3.39 9.89 5.06
C LEU A 41 4.23 9.90 3.79
N GLN A 42 4.94 10.99 3.50
CA GLN A 42 5.81 11.07 2.32
C GLN A 42 7.01 10.14 2.48
N MET A 43 7.43 9.47 1.40
CA MET A 43 8.60 8.59 1.46
C MET A 43 9.88 9.31 1.91
N ASP A 44 10.04 10.59 1.54
CA ASP A 44 11.21 11.38 1.90
C ASP A 44 11.30 11.65 3.41
N ASP A 45 10.18 11.57 4.13
CA ASP A 45 10.12 11.72 5.59
C ASP A 45 10.28 10.40 6.34
N VAL A 46 10.34 9.25 5.65
CA VAL A 46 10.45 7.94 6.30
C VAL A 46 11.88 7.68 6.74
N ALA A 47 12.09 7.49 8.04
CA ALA A 47 13.39 7.09 8.60
C ALA A 47 13.61 5.59 8.49
N PHE A 48 12.65 4.78 8.98
CA PHE A 48 12.69 3.32 8.86
C PHE A 48 11.31 2.72 9.08
N VAL A 49 11.19 1.43 8.75
CA VAL A 49 9.99 0.62 9.00
C VAL A 49 10.38 -0.56 9.87
N SER A 50 9.55 -0.86 10.86
CA SER A 50 9.74 -2.00 11.75
C SER A 50 8.50 -2.90 11.79
N SER A 51 8.72 -4.21 11.90
CA SER A 51 7.66 -5.15 12.23
C SER A 51 7.73 -5.48 13.71
N ARG A 52 6.59 -5.36 14.38
CA ARG A 52 6.37 -5.67 15.79
C ARG A 52 5.26 -6.72 15.89
N MET A 53 5.07 -7.29 17.07
CA MET A 53 3.96 -8.25 17.31
C MET A 53 2.59 -7.67 16.94
N SER A 54 2.41 -6.36 17.11
CA SER A 54 1.17 -5.63 16.79
C SER A 54 1.04 -5.17 15.34
N GLY A 55 2.01 -5.47 14.47
CA GLY A 55 1.98 -5.15 13.04
C GLY A 55 3.17 -4.33 12.55
N VAL A 56 2.98 -3.62 11.44
CA VAL A 56 4.06 -2.85 10.77
C VAL A 56 3.92 -1.37 11.10
N TYR A 57 5.02 -0.78 11.54
CA TYR A 57 5.10 0.62 11.96
C TYR A 57 6.15 1.36 11.13
N VAL A 58 5.77 2.52 10.63
CA VAL A 58 6.65 3.44 9.93
C VAL A 58 7.06 4.55 10.89
N THR A 59 8.36 4.77 11.02
CA THR A 59 8.91 5.86 11.82
C THR A 59 9.35 6.97 10.89
N SER A 60 8.85 8.17 11.14
CA SER A 60 9.22 9.40 10.43
C SER A 60 10.57 9.94 10.95
N SER A 61 11.22 10.79 10.16
CA SER A 61 12.46 11.48 10.48
C SER A 61 12.36 12.35 11.74
N ASP A 62 11.16 12.82 12.06
CA ASP A 62 10.81 13.53 13.30
C ASP A 62 10.50 12.61 14.49
N GLY A 63 10.65 11.29 14.33
CA GLY A 63 10.44 10.28 15.38
C GLY A 63 8.98 9.87 15.61
N LYS A 64 8.02 10.40 14.84
CA LYS A 64 6.61 9.94 14.94
C LYS A 64 6.45 8.56 14.34
N GLU A 65 5.72 7.69 15.05
CA GLU A 65 5.35 6.36 14.57
C GLU A 65 3.92 6.35 13.99
N GLY A 66 3.76 5.69 12.85
CA GLY A 66 2.49 5.42 12.19
C GLY A 66 2.31 3.94 11.93
N PHE A 67 1.15 3.39 12.30
CA PHE A 67 0.80 2.02 11.93
C PHE A 67 0.40 1.97 10.45
N THR A 68 0.84 0.96 9.71
CA THR A 68 0.43 0.73 8.32
C THR A 68 -0.03 -0.71 8.12
N GLU A 69 -1.06 -0.87 7.29
CA GLU A 69 -1.55 -2.18 6.84
C GLU A 69 -0.67 -2.78 5.72
N LEU A 70 0.33 -2.02 5.23
CA LEU A 70 1.27 -2.54 4.25
C LEU A 70 2.25 -3.52 4.89
N THR A 71 2.51 -4.63 4.19
CA THR A 71 3.51 -5.61 4.63
C THR A 71 4.93 -5.12 4.37
N LEU A 72 5.91 -5.62 5.14
CA LEU A 72 7.34 -5.35 4.86
C LEU A 72 7.71 -5.74 3.43
N ARG A 73 7.18 -6.85 2.91
CA ARG A 73 7.41 -7.30 1.53
C ARG A 73 6.88 -6.29 0.50
N THR A 74 5.72 -5.70 0.75
CA THR A 74 5.16 -4.66 -0.11
C THR A 74 6.05 -3.43 -0.09
N LEU A 75 6.49 -2.99 1.09
CA LEU A 75 7.36 -1.82 1.23
C LEU A 75 8.72 -2.04 0.56
N GLU A 76 9.35 -3.19 0.78
CA GLU A 76 10.58 -3.62 0.13
C GLU A 76 10.47 -3.61 -1.40
N SER A 77 9.37 -4.14 -1.96
CA SER A 77 9.18 -4.21 -3.42
C SER A 77 8.80 -2.88 -4.05
N ARG A 78 8.27 -1.92 -3.28
CA ARG A 78 7.59 -0.73 -3.81
C ARG A 78 8.22 0.58 -3.34
N THR A 79 9.26 0.55 -2.54
CA THR A 79 9.96 1.73 -2.06
C THR A 79 11.47 1.53 -2.24
N PRO A 80 12.27 2.60 -2.21
CA PRO A 80 13.74 2.48 -2.23
C PRO A 80 14.33 2.04 -0.87
N LEU A 81 13.51 1.60 0.10
CA LEU A 81 14.00 1.16 1.41
C LEU A 81 14.77 -0.15 1.29
N LEU A 82 15.90 -0.24 2.00
CA LEU A 82 16.66 -1.48 2.11
C LEU A 82 16.18 -2.30 3.31
N ARG A 83 15.88 -3.57 3.07
CA ARG A 83 15.58 -4.51 4.16
C ARG A 83 16.88 -4.98 4.82
N CYS A 84 17.01 -4.71 6.11
CA CYS A 84 18.20 -5.07 6.90
C CYS A 84 17.96 -6.15 7.97
N HIS A 85 16.70 -6.53 8.22
CA HIS A 85 16.29 -7.58 9.17
C HIS A 85 15.01 -8.30 8.67
#